data_AF-A0A929BCE9-F1
#
_entry.id   AF-A0A929BCE9-F1
#
_cell.length_a   1.000
_cell.length_b   1.000
_cell.length_c   1.000
_cell.angle_alpha   90.00
_cell.angle_beta   90.00
_cell.angle_gamma   90.00
#
_symmetry.space_group_name_H-M   'P 1'
#
loop_
_entity.id
_entity.type
_entity.pdbx_description
1 polymer ?
#
loop_
_entity_poly.entity_id
_entity_poly.type
_entity_poly.pdbx_seq_one_letter_code
_entity_poly.pdbx_strand_id
1 'polypeptide(L)'
;MRKFHKQKISIATLAIAVVFLSGCASMSSLQTARTTNKGKLGYGYGAGFVKSELPLEGVDTIDIGAPFMEVSARYGITDNLDLGAKITLIGTGVIDAKYQFLGDKESKIAGSAGLGLGYLSMSSGDTESKMFDIMVPMYFSYHPLSWVAVYVNPRYVLRLNSYSNDTESGSSNSGWYGVTTGIRLGKRVGFLLEYSYFGNSEISQPFSQVTGGIAIGIN
;
A
#
# COMPACT_ATOMS: atom_id res chain seq x y z
N MET A 1 5.84 -37.40 35.23
CA MET A 1 4.88 -36.28 35.39
C MET A 1 5.49 -35.01 34.78
N ARG A 2 5.17 -34.70 33.51
CA ARG A 2 5.59 -33.44 32.86
C ARG A 2 4.53 -32.38 33.15
N LYS A 3 4.91 -31.32 33.87
CA LYS A 3 4.04 -30.15 34.12
C LYS A 3 3.80 -29.42 32.80
N PHE A 4 2.58 -29.49 32.28
CA PHE A 4 2.11 -28.59 31.23
C PHE A 4 2.02 -27.17 31.81
N HIS A 5 2.93 -26.29 31.40
CA HIS A 5 2.80 -24.85 31.62
C HIS A 5 1.70 -24.36 30.68
N LYS A 6 0.51 -24.06 31.24
CA LYS A 6 -0.54 -23.34 30.52
C LYS A 6 -0.02 -21.92 30.26
N GLN A 7 0.55 -21.72 29.07
CA GLN A 7 0.92 -20.40 28.57
C GLN A 7 -0.39 -19.63 28.38
N LYS A 8 -0.70 -18.74 29.33
CA LYS A 8 -1.80 -17.79 29.19
C LYS A 8 -1.40 -16.79 28.12
N ILE A 9 -1.55 -17.17 26.85
CA ILE A 9 -1.51 -16.24 25.73
C ILE A 9 -2.65 -15.27 25.99
N SER A 10 -2.31 -14.08 26.44
CA SER A 10 -3.29 -13.04 26.75
C SER A 10 -4.04 -12.75 25.45
N ILE A 11 -5.37 -12.77 25.50
CA ILE A 11 -6.23 -12.46 24.34
C ILE A 11 -5.82 -11.10 23.73
N ALA A 12 -5.30 -10.18 24.55
CA ALA A 12 -4.71 -8.93 24.11
C ALA A 12 -3.49 -9.10 23.18
N THR A 13 -2.61 -10.06 23.42
CA THR A 13 -1.42 -10.31 22.58
C THR A 13 -1.81 -10.93 21.22
N LEU A 14 -2.82 -11.79 21.20
CA LEU A 14 -3.37 -12.37 19.97
C LEU A 14 -4.15 -11.31 19.17
N ALA A 15 -4.95 -10.47 19.84
CA ALA A 15 -5.66 -9.37 19.22
C ALA A 15 -4.68 -8.33 18.64
N ILE A 16 -3.62 -7.97 19.37
CA ILE A 16 -2.57 -7.06 18.87
C ILE A 16 -1.88 -7.64 17.63
N ALA A 17 -1.59 -8.95 17.60
CA ALA A 17 -1.01 -9.60 16.43
C ALA A 17 -1.97 -9.56 15.22
N VAL A 18 -3.26 -9.81 15.41
CA VAL A 18 -4.28 -9.77 14.34
C VAL A 18 -4.47 -8.35 13.79
N VAL A 19 -4.36 -7.34 14.65
CA VAL A 19 -4.44 -5.91 14.29
C VAL A 19 -3.27 -5.45 13.43
N PHE A 20 -2.08 -6.03 13.60
CA PHE A 20 -0.93 -5.75 12.75
C PHE A 20 -0.94 -6.51 11.41
N LEU A 21 -1.76 -7.55 11.27
CA LEU A 21 -1.88 -8.31 10.03
C LEU A 21 -2.76 -7.61 8.97
N SER A 22 -3.66 -6.69 9.36
CA SER A 22 -4.56 -6.01 8.44
C SER A 22 -3.99 -4.72 7.81
N GLY A 23 -2.89 -4.15 8.34
CA GLY A 23 -2.52 -2.74 8.05
C GLY A 23 -1.21 -2.46 7.30
N CYS A 24 -0.39 -3.44 6.91
CA CYS A 24 1.05 -3.17 6.71
C CYS A 24 1.59 -3.11 5.26
N ALA A 25 0.76 -3.04 4.23
CA ALA A 25 1.20 -2.55 2.93
C ALA A 25 0.64 -1.15 2.72
N SER A 26 1.50 -0.16 2.55
CA SER A 26 1.05 1.19 2.21
C SER A 26 0.35 1.14 0.85
N MET A 27 -0.98 1.28 0.88
CA MET A 27 -1.83 1.17 -0.30
C MET A 27 -2.01 2.50 -1.03
N SER A 28 -1.24 3.51 -0.60
CA SER A 28 -1.05 4.75 -1.33
C SER A 28 -0.41 4.48 -2.69
N SER A 29 -0.69 5.38 -3.62
CA SER A 29 0.00 5.43 -4.91
C SER A 29 1.04 6.54 -4.90
N LEU A 30 0.68 7.71 -4.37
CA LEU A 30 1.38 9.00 -4.47
C LEU A 30 1.91 9.31 -5.88
N GLN A 31 1.15 8.90 -6.92
CA GLN A 31 1.43 9.28 -8.30
C GLN A 31 0.20 9.19 -9.20
N THR A 32 0.27 9.91 -10.32
CA THR A 32 -0.79 9.91 -11.33
C THR A 32 -0.55 8.77 -12.33
N ALA A 33 -1.40 8.69 -13.37
CA ALA A 33 -1.23 7.67 -14.40
C ALA A 33 -0.03 7.93 -15.31
N ARG A 34 0.53 9.14 -15.35
CA ARG A 34 1.68 9.45 -16.21
C ARG A 34 2.95 8.78 -15.67
N THR A 35 3.78 8.24 -16.55
CA THR A 35 5.08 7.68 -16.14
C THR A 35 6.16 8.75 -15.99
N THR A 36 7.23 8.43 -15.27
CA THR A 36 8.44 9.27 -15.21
C THR A 36 9.10 9.34 -16.59
N ASN A 37 9.69 10.50 -16.93
CA ASN A 37 10.36 10.69 -18.22
C ASN A 37 11.56 9.74 -18.38
N LYS A 38 11.84 9.32 -19.62
CA LYS A 38 12.97 8.44 -19.93
C LYS A 38 14.29 8.99 -19.36
N GLY A 39 15.02 8.13 -18.65
CA GLY A 39 16.31 8.45 -18.05
C GLY A 39 16.22 9.42 -16.86
N LYS A 40 15.02 9.76 -16.39
CA LYS A 40 14.83 10.62 -15.22
C LYS A 40 14.47 9.81 -14.00
N LEU A 41 14.94 10.30 -12.86
CA LEU A 41 14.64 9.78 -11.54
C LEU A 41 13.70 10.76 -10.83
N GLY A 42 12.65 10.24 -10.22
CA GLY A 42 11.73 10.96 -9.37
C GLY A 42 11.70 10.36 -7.96
N TYR A 43 11.36 11.19 -6.98
CA TYR A 43 11.29 10.80 -5.57
C TYR A 43 9.95 11.21 -5.00
N GLY A 44 9.41 10.42 -4.08
CA GLY A 44 8.18 10.72 -3.36
C GLY A 44 8.38 10.51 -1.87
N TYR A 45 7.82 11.40 -1.07
CA TYR A 45 7.78 11.32 0.38
C TYR A 45 6.33 11.43 0.81
N GLY A 46 5.87 10.45 1.57
CA GLY A 46 4.48 10.32 1.99
C GLY A 46 4.36 10.10 3.49
N ALA A 47 3.27 10.61 4.06
CA ALA A 47 2.83 10.25 5.39
C ALA A 47 1.31 10.13 5.38
N GLY A 48 0.79 9.24 6.21
CA GLY A 48 -0.65 9.02 6.25
C GLY A 48 -1.10 8.32 7.50
N PHE A 49 -2.39 8.04 7.54
CA PHE A 49 -3.05 7.36 8.62
C PHE A 49 -3.98 6.29 8.03
N VAL A 50 -3.78 5.05 8.46
CA VAL A 50 -4.66 3.92 8.13
C VAL A 50 -5.71 3.81 9.23
N LYS A 51 -6.97 3.58 8.86
CA LYS A 51 -8.07 3.25 9.77
C LYS A 51 -8.68 1.92 9.36
N SER A 52 -8.75 0.99 10.31
CA SER A 52 -9.49 -0.26 10.18
C SER A 52 -10.56 -0.30 11.25
N GLU A 53 -11.78 -0.67 10.87
CA GLU A 53 -12.79 -1.09 11.83
C GLU A 53 -12.51 -2.57 12.18
N LEU A 54 -12.83 -2.99 13.41
CA LEU A 54 -12.88 -4.40 13.82
C LEU A 54 -14.12 -4.64 14.70
N PRO A 55 -15.06 -5.52 14.31
CA PRO A 55 -16.17 -5.93 15.14
C PRO A 55 -15.64 -6.95 16.15
N LEU A 56 -15.89 -6.69 17.42
CA LEU A 56 -15.77 -7.71 18.45
C LEU A 56 -17.15 -8.29 18.71
N GLU A 57 -17.25 -9.62 18.83
CA GLU A 57 -18.50 -10.25 19.25
C GLU A 57 -18.93 -9.68 20.61
N GLY A 58 -20.03 -8.91 20.62
CA GLY A 58 -20.67 -8.40 21.83
C GLY A 58 -20.35 -6.95 22.25
N VAL A 59 -19.56 -6.18 21.49
CA VAL A 59 -19.30 -4.74 21.74
C VAL A 59 -19.15 -3.98 20.42
N ASP A 60 -19.47 -2.67 20.43
CA ASP A 60 -19.30 -1.72 19.32
C ASP A 60 -17.92 -1.85 18.63
N THR A 61 -17.88 -1.58 17.33
CA THR A 61 -16.68 -1.61 16.46
C THR A 61 -15.52 -0.83 17.07
N ILE A 62 -14.33 -1.44 17.15
CA ILE A 62 -13.11 -0.75 17.55
C ILE A 62 -12.41 -0.17 16.32
N ASP A 63 -12.23 1.15 16.31
CA ASP A 63 -11.39 1.85 15.35
C ASP A 63 -9.91 1.68 15.71
N ILE A 64 -9.15 1.07 14.81
CA ILE A 64 -7.70 0.95 14.97
C ILE A 64 -7.02 1.79 13.90
N GLY A 65 -6.24 2.76 14.39
CA GLY A 65 -5.55 3.73 13.58
C GLY A 65 -4.03 3.63 13.75
N ALA A 66 -3.29 3.59 12.63
CA ALA A 66 -1.84 3.60 12.65
C ALA A 66 -1.29 4.66 11.69
N PRO A 67 -0.41 5.58 12.16
CA PRO A 67 0.33 6.45 11.27
C PRO A 67 1.42 5.66 10.55
N PHE A 68 1.72 6.05 9.31
CA PHE A 68 2.86 5.52 8.57
C PHE A 68 3.53 6.63 7.78
N MET A 69 4.80 6.38 7.45
CA MET A 69 5.57 7.21 6.53
C MET A 69 6.17 6.32 5.45
N GLU A 70 6.32 6.88 4.26
CA GLU A 70 6.88 6.20 3.11
C GLU A 70 7.80 7.09 2.31
N VAL A 71 8.81 6.46 1.71
CA VAL A 71 9.69 7.06 0.72
C VAL A 71 9.64 6.20 -0.52
N SER A 72 9.59 6.85 -1.68
CA SER A 72 9.56 6.18 -2.98
C SER A 72 10.53 6.81 -3.95
N ALA A 73 11.02 6.01 -4.90
CA ALA A 73 11.82 6.45 -6.01
C ALA A 73 11.29 5.78 -7.29
N ARG A 74 11.32 6.51 -8.41
CA ARG A 74 10.83 6.03 -9.71
C ARG A 74 11.77 6.42 -10.83
N TYR A 75 12.15 5.47 -11.67
CA TYR A 75 13.05 5.67 -12.80
C TYR A 75 12.33 5.37 -14.12
N GLY A 76 12.31 6.33 -15.04
CA GLY A 76 11.74 6.15 -16.37
C GLY A 76 12.66 5.33 -17.28
N ILE A 77 12.27 4.10 -17.62
CA ILE A 77 12.98 3.26 -18.60
C ILE A 77 12.72 3.78 -20.01
N THR A 78 11.46 4.06 -20.31
CA THR A 78 10.99 4.64 -21.57
C THR A 78 10.00 5.76 -21.27
N ASP A 79 9.54 6.47 -22.29
CA ASP A 79 8.50 7.49 -22.08
C ASP A 79 7.17 6.90 -21.62
N ASN A 80 6.97 5.58 -21.78
CA ASN A 80 5.74 4.88 -21.39
C ASN A 80 5.97 3.83 -20.30
N LEU A 81 7.20 3.62 -19.82
CA LEU A 81 7.51 2.59 -18.82
C LEU A 81 8.41 3.16 -17.73
N ASP A 82 8.00 3.05 -16.48
CA ASP A 82 8.86 3.32 -15.32
C ASP A 82 8.93 2.13 -14.36
N LEU A 83 10.01 2.10 -13.59
CA LEU A 83 10.16 1.22 -12.44
C LEU A 83 10.13 2.06 -11.16
N GLY A 84 9.46 1.55 -10.15
CA GLY A 84 9.34 2.12 -8.83
C GLY A 84 9.97 1.23 -7.77
N ALA A 85 10.46 1.87 -6.72
CA ALA A 85 10.73 1.26 -5.43
C ALA A 85 10.11 2.14 -4.35
N LYS A 86 9.56 1.52 -3.31
CA LYS A 86 8.97 2.19 -2.16
C LYS A 86 9.37 1.45 -0.90
N ILE A 87 9.66 2.20 0.15
CA ILE A 87 9.90 1.67 1.49
C ILE A 87 9.04 2.45 2.49
N THR A 88 8.45 1.74 3.44
CA THR A 88 7.72 2.36 4.55
C THR A 88 8.57 2.31 5.82
N LEU A 89 8.27 3.16 6.80
CA LEU A 89 9.00 3.19 8.07
C LEU A 89 8.94 1.86 8.84
N ILE A 90 7.86 1.10 8.67
CA ILE A 90 7.66 -0.21 9.29
C ILE A 90 8.42 -1.34 8.57
N GLY A 91 9.21 -1.01 7.54
CA GLY A 91 10.08 -1.97 6.84
C GLY A 91 9.44 -2.66 5.63
N THR A 92 8.23 -2.28 5.22
CA THR A 92 7.63 -2.83 3.99
C THR A 92 8.37 -2.27 2.79
N GLY A 93 9.00 -3.15 2.01
CA GLY A 93 9.62 -2.84 0.74
C GLY A 93 8.70 -3.23 -0.42
N VAL A 94 8.59 -2.36 -1.42
CA VAL A 94 7.83 -2.60 -2.64
C VAL A 94 8.69 -2.25 -3.85
N ILE A 95 8.65 -3.10 -4.86
CA ILE A 95 9.15 -2.79 -6.21
C ILE A 95 7.98 -2.90 -7.19
N ASP A 96 7.92 -2.00 -8.16
CA ASP A 96 6.84 -2.00 -9.14
C ASP A 96 7.31 -1.56 -10.53
N ALA A 97 6.54 -1.94 -11.54
CA ALA A 97 6.65 -1.45 -12.89
C ALA A 97 5.32 -0.82 -13.30
N LYS A 98 5.35 0.31 -14.01
CA LYS A 98 4.16 0.99 -14.52
C LYS A 98 4.31 1.28 -16.01
N TYR A 99 3.34 0.82 -16.80
CA TYR A 99 3.25 1.04 -18.24
C TYR A 99 2.05 1.94 -18.58
N GLN A 100 2.33 3.08 -19.22
CA GLN A 100 1.35 4.02 -19.74
C GLN A 100 0.83 3.55 -21.10
N PHE A 101 -0.44 3.16 -21.15
CA PHE A 101 -1.11 2.67 -22.35
C PHE A 101 -2.04 3.71 -22.99
N LEU A 102 -2.42 4.76 -22.25
CA LEU A 102 -3.32 5.81 -22.71
C LEU A 102 -2.74 7.19 -22.44
N GLY A 103 -2.82 8.05 -23.45
CA GLY A 103 -2.28 9.41 -23.42
C GLY A 103 -0.76 9.46 -23.45
N ASP A 104 -0.22 10.67 -23.50
CA ASP A 104 1.21 10.97 -23.42
C ASP A 104 1.51 11.89 -22.22
N LYS A 105 2.64 12.60 -22.26
CA LYS A 105 3.08 13.51 -21.19
C LYS A 105 2.29 14.81 -21.12
N GLU A 106 1.68 15.22 -22.22
CA GLU A 106 0.94 16.48 -22.35
C GLU A 106 -0.58 16.25 -22.40
N SER A 107 -0.99 15.01 -22.61
CA SER A 107 -2.40 14.60 -22.73
C SER A 107 -3.17 14.88 -21.47
N LYS A 108 -4.33 15.54 -21.61
CA LYS A 108 -5.23 15.83 -20.49
C LYS A 108 -5.75 14.57 -19.81
N ILE A 109 -5.79 13.43 -20.49
CA ILE A 109 -6.16 12.14 -19.93
C ILE A 109 -4.98 11.20 -20.07
N ALA A 110 -4.65 10.49 -19.01
CA ALA A 110 -3.64 9.45 -19.03
C ALA A 110 -4.15 8.18 -18.32
N GLY A 111 -3.74 7.03 -18.83
CA GLY A 111 -4.03 5.72 -18.27
C GLY A 111 -2.79 4.83 -18.27
N SER A 112 -2.56 4.15 -17.16
CA SER A 112 -1.47 3.19 -17.02
C SER A 112 -1.88 1.96 -16.22
N ALA A 113 -1.16 0.88 -16.43
CA ALA A 113 -1.28 -0.36 -15.69
C ALA A 113 0.08 -0.65 -15.04
N GLY A 114 0.07 -1.33 -13.89
CA GLY A 114 1.31 -1.73 -13.24
C GLY A 114 1.27 -3.14 -12.70
N LEU A 115 2.44 -3.59 -12.30
CA LEU A 115 2.66 -4.82 -11.57
C LEU A 115 3.68 -4.54 -10.46
N GLY A 116 3.35 -4.90 -9.23
CA GLY A 116 4.20 -4.67 -8.07
C GLY A 116 4.36 -5.91 -7.22
N LEU A 117 5.51 -5.99 -6.55
CA LEU A 117 5.82 -7.00 -5.54
C LEU A 117 6.15 -6.28 -4.23
N GLY A 118 5.47 -6.68 -3.15
CA GLY A 118 5.69 -6.15 -1.81
C GLY A 118 6.21 -7.25 -0.89
N TYR A 119 7.08 -6.87 0.04
CA TYR A 119 7.58 -7.76 1.08
C TYR A 119 7.67 -7.02 2.40
N LEU A 120 7.19 -7.69 3.46
CA LEU A 120 7.33 -7.25 4.83
C LEU A 120 7.69 -8.45 5.70
N SER A 121 8.69 -8.27 6.56
CA SER A 121 9.03 -9.21 7.61
C SER A 121 8.92 -8.52 8.95
N MET A 122 8.13 -9.08 9.85
CA MET A 122 7.99 -8.60 11.22
C MET A 122 8.33 -9.73 12.19
N SER A 123 9.11 -9.40 13.22
CA SER A 123 9.41 -10.31 14.32
C SER A 123 8.91 -9.69 15.61
N SER A 124 8.19 -10.49 16.42
CA SER A 124 7.75 -10.10 17.75
C SER A 124 7.94 -11.29 18.70
N GLY A 125 8.96 -11.19 19.56
CA GLY A 125 9.40 -12.32 20.39
C GLY A 125 9.83 -13.51 19.52
N ASP A 126 9.26 -14.68 19.80
CA ASP A 126 9.56 -15.94 19.08
C ASP A 126 8.70 -16.13 17.81
N THR A 127 7.86 -15.16 17.46
CA THR A 127 6.99 -15.22 16.27
C THR A 127 7.56 -14.38 15.14
N GLU A 128 7.78 -15.01 13.99
CA GLU A 128 8.12 -14.36 12.72
C GLU A 128 6.92 -14.41 11.78
N SER A 129 6.56 -13.25 11.22
CA SER A 129 5.50 -13.11 10.22
C SER A 129 6.07 -12.50 8.96
N LYS A 130 5.93 -13.19 7.84
CA LYS A 130 6.33 -12.74 6.51
C LYS A 130 5.10 -12.53 5.65
N MET A 131 5.05 -11.39 4.99
CA MET A 131 4.01 -11.04 4.03
C MET A 131 4.64 -10.79 2.68
N PHE A 132 4.06 -11.39 1.65
CA PHE A 132 4.43 -11.17 0.26
C PHE A 132 3.20 -10.76 -0.54
N ASP A 133 3.27 -9.60 -1.18
CA ASP A 133 2.15 -9.02 -1.92
C ASP A 133 2.45 -9.02 -3.42
N ILE A 134 1.49 -9.50 -4.22
CA ILE A 134 1.47 -9.32 -5.68
C ILE A 134 0.37 -8.32 -6.00
N MET A 135 0.74 -7.20 -6.60
CA MET A 135 -0.13 -6.05 -6.81
C MET A 135 -0.36 -5.79 -8.29
N VAL A 136 -1.62 -5.61 -8.69
CA VAL A 136 -2.01 -5.21 -10.05
C VAL A 136 -2.81 -3.90 -9.97
N PRO A 137 -2.11 -2.74 -9.97
CA PRO A 137 -2.75 -1.43 -10.02
C PRO A 137 -3.06 -0.99 -11.45
N MET A 138 -4.19 -0.31 -11.62
CA MET A 138 -4.53 0.46 -12.82
C MET A 138 -4.66 1.93 -12.42
N TYR A 139 -4.15 2.85 -13.21
CA TYR A 139 -4.14 4.29 -12.91
C TYR A 139 -4.86 5.04 -14.01
N PHE A 140 -5.75 5.95 -13.63
CA PHE A 140 -6.41 6.87 -14.54
C PHE A 140 -6.30 8.27 -13.96
N SER A 141 -5.95 9.25 -14.79
CA SER A 141 -5.79 10.63 -14.35
C SER A 141 -6.25 11.63 -15.39
N TYR A 142 -6.81 12.73 -14.89
CA TYR A 142 -7.22 13.89 -15.67
C TYR A 142 -6.41 15.12 -15.22
N HIS A 143 -5.76 15.77 -16.19
CA HIS A 143 -4.83 16.88 -16.04
C HIS A 143 -5.42 18.12 -16.72
N PRO A 144 -6.38 18.83 -16.09
CA PRO A 144 -6.98 20.03 -16.69
C PRO A 144 -5.95 21.14 -16.92
N LEU A 145 -4.94 21.20 -16.05
CA LEU A 145 -3.85 22.16 -16.08
C LEU A 145 -2.52 21.43 -15.87
N SER A 146 -1.41 22.03 -16.31
CA SER A 146 -0.06 21.45 -16.10
C SER A 146 0.35 21.29 -14.64
N TRP A 147 -0.37 21.89 -13.70
CA TRP A 147 -0.10 21.85 -12.26
C TRP A 147 -1.24 21.23 -11.44
N VAL A 148 -2.32 20.75 -12.07
CA VAL A 148 -3.44 20.11 -11.36
C VAL A 148 -3.72 18.77 -12.03
N ALA A 149 -3.79 17.72 -11.22
CA ALA A 149 -4.33 16.44 -11.67
C ALA A 149 -5.29 15.87 -10.64
N VAL A 150 -6.34 15.23 -11.12
CA VAL A 150 -7.19 14.34 -10.32
C VAL A 150 -7.00 12.93 -10.86
N TYR A 151 -6.96 11.94 -9.97
CA TYR A 151 -6.67 10.58 -10.38
C TYR A 151 -7.36 9.55 -9.51
N VAL A 152 -7.51 8.37 -10.10
CA VAL A 152 -8.07 7.18 -9.48
C VAL A 152 -7.20 5.98 -9.82
N ASN A 153 -7.02 5.10 -8.85
CA ASN A 153 -6.19 3.92 -8.93
C ASN A 153 -6.93 2.72 -8.33
N PRO A 154 -7.75 2.01 -9.12
CA PRO A 154 -8.21 0.69 -8.71
C PRO A 154 -7.01 -0.26 -8.66
N ARG A 155 -6.95 -1.10 -7.62
CA ARG A 155 -5.85 -2.01 -7.35
C ARG A 155 -6.36 -3.32 -6.79
N TYR A 156 -5.81 -4.41 -7.32
CA TYR A 156 -5.93 -5.73 -6.72
C TYR A 156 -4.61 -6.13 -6.08
N VAL A 157 -4.65 -6.73 -4.89
CA VAL A 157 -3.48 -7.24 -4.16
C VAL A 157 -3.75 -8.66 -3.69
N LEU A 158 -2.96 -9.60 -4.20
CA LEU A 158 -2.90 -10.95 -3.65
C LEU A 158 -1.81 -10.98 -2.58
N ARG A 159 -2.21 -11.21 -1.34
CA ARG A 159 -1.31 -11.32 -0.19
C ARG A 159 -1.08 -12.77 0.18
N LEU A 160 0.18 -13.15 0.30
CA LEU A 160 0.64 -14.44 0.81
C LEU A 160 1.27 -14.19 2.18
N ASN A 161 0.61 -14.66 3.23
CA ASN A 161 1.06 -14.56 4.60
C ASN A 161 1.63 -15.91 5.03
N SER A 162 2.80 -15.88 5.65
CA SER A 162 3.39 -17.03 6.32
C SER A 162 3.74 -16.64 7.74
N TYR A 163 3.30 -17.43 8.71
CA TYR A 163 3.67 -17.26 10.10
C TYR A 163 4.44 -18.48 10.59
N SER A 164 5.45 -18.22 11.43
CA SER A 164 6.25 -19.25 12.07
C SER A 164 6.43 -18.90 13.54
N ASN A 165 6.17 -19.87 14.40
CA ASN A 165 6.46 -19.85 15.83
C ASN A 165 7.16 -21.17 16.19
N ASP A 166 7.78 -21.26 17.36
CA ASP A 166 8.56 -22.42 17.83
C ASP A 166 7.78 -23.75 17.84
N THR A 167 6.45 -23.71 17.73
CA THR A 167 5.56 -24.86 17.80
C THR A 167 4.72 -25.08 16.55
N GLU A 168 4.45 -24.04 15.74
CA GLU A 168 3.55 -24.13 14.59
C GLU A 168 3.99 -23.19 13.47
N SER A 169 3.83 -23.64 12.23
CA SER A 169 3.98 -22.84 11.03
C SER A 169 2.73 -22.98 10.18
N GLY A 170 2.33 -21.90 9.51
CA GLY A 170 1.17 -21.90 8.64
C GLY A 170 1.28 -20.84 7.56
N SER A 171 0.51 -21.02 6.50
CA SER A 171 0.37 -20.05 5.42
C SER A 171 -1.10 -19.78 5.13
N SER A 172 -1.39 -18.54 4.77
CA SER A 172 -2.71 -18.06 4.38
C SER A 172 -2.53 -17.15 3.17
N ASN A 173 -3.47 -17.20 2.23
CA ASN A 173 -3.56 -16.21 1.17
C ASN A 173 -4.82 -15.36 1.38
N SER A 174 -4.82 -14.14 0.88
CA SER A 174 -6.02 -13.29 0.87
C SER A 174 -6.01 -12.37 -0.34
N GLY A 175 -7.18 -12.20 -0.95
CA GLY A 175 -7.40 -11.28 -2.07
C GLY A 175 -7.94 -9.95 -1.56
N TRP A 176 -7.24 -8.87 -1.87
CA TRP A 176 -7.65 -7.51 -1.55
C TRP A 176 -7.96 -6.75 -2.82
N TYR A 177 -9.04 -5.98 -2.80
CA TYR A 177 -9.43 -5.10 -3.88
C TYR A 177 -9.75 -3.73 -3.30
N GLY A 178 -9.32 -2.68 -3.98
CA GLY A 178 -9.59 -1.34 -3.51
C GLY A 178 -9.40 -0.29 -4.58
N VAL A 179 -9.69 0.92 -4.18
CA VAL A 179 -9.58 2.10 -5.02
C VAL A 179 -8.93 3.21 -4.22
N THR A 180 -7.94 3.85 -4.84
CA THR A 180 -7.32 5.06 -4.32
C THR A 180 -7.69 6.22 -5.22
N THR A 181 -8.27 7.27 -4.67
CA THR A 181 -8.50 8.54 -5.39
C THR A 181 -7.61 9.61 -4.82
N GLY A 182 -7.13 10.52 -5.65
CA GLY A 182 -6.29 11.60 -5.18
C GLY A 182 -6.26 12.81 -6.08
N ILE A 183 -5.66 13.86 -5.53
CA ILE A 183 -5.37 15.11 -6.21
C ILE A 183 -3.87 15.37 -6.15
N ARG A 184 -3.33 15.92 -7.24
CA ARG A 184 -1.95 16.40 -7.33
C ARG A 184 -1.96 17.89 -7.65
N LEU A 185 -1.18 18.66 -6.90
CA LEU A 185 -0.99 20.09 -7.09
C LEU A 185 0.50 20.41 -7.25
N GLY A 186 0.91 20.93 -8.40
CA GLY A 186 2.27 21.34 -8.71
C GLY A 186 2.85 20.64 -9.95
N LYS A 187 3.87 21.26 -10.53
CA LYS A 187 4.55 20.78 -11.75
C LYS A 187 5.67 19.80 -11.37
N ARG A 188 6.89 20.34 -11.21
CA ARG A 188 8.12 19.60 -10.89
C ARG A 188 8.12 19.06 -9.46
N VAL A 189 7.64 19.87 -8.52
CA VAL A 189 7.35 19.49 -7.14
C VAL A 189 5.84 19.50 -7.02
N GLY A 190 5.25 18.34 -6.81
CA GLY A 190 3.81 18.14 -6.67
C GLY A 190 3.47 17.73 -5.25
N PHE A 191 2.49 18.38 -4.64
CA PHE A 191 1.82 17.92 -3.44
C PHE A 191 0.70 16.96 -3.83
N LEU A 192 0.57 15.86 -3.11
CA LEU A 192 -0.43 14.85 -3.36
C LEU A 192 -1.25 14.61 -2.10
N LEU A 193 -2.54 14.42 -2.28
CA LEU A 193 -3.46 14.01 -1.24
C LEU A 193 -4.32 12.87 -1.78
N GLU A 194 -4.35 11.77 -1.06
CA GLU A 194 -5.02 10.53 -1.44
C GLU A 194 -5.96 10.05 -0.35
N TYR A 195 -7.08 9.50 -0.80
CA TYR A 195 -7.97 8.67 0.00
C TYR A 195 -8.05 7.29 -0.64
N SER A 196 -7.81 6.26 0.15
CA SER A 196 -7.79 4.86 -0.27
C SER A 196 -8.86 4.08 0.50
N TYR A 197 -9.56 3.20 -0.19
CA TYR A 197 -10.54 2.30 0.40
C TYR A 197 -10.36 0.90 -0.17
N PHE A 198 -10.15 -0.09 0.69
CA PHE A 198 -9.82 -1.46 0.32
C PHE A 198 -10.66 -2.44 1.12
N GLY A 199 -11.22 -3.44 0.44
CA GLY A 199 -11.89 -4.59 1.03
C GLY A 199 -11.10 -5.87 0.81
N ASN A 200 -11.42 -6.89 1.60
CA ASN A 200 -10.86 -8.24 1.49
C ASN A 200 -11.98 -9.22 1.07
N SER A 201 -11.63 -10.24 0.30
CA SER A 201 -12.57 -11.30 -0.11
C SER A 201 -13.00 -12.24 1.03
N GLU A 202 -12.18 -12.34 2.09
CA GLU A 202 -12.37 -13.29 3.20
C GLU A 202 -12.83 -12.60 4.49
N ILE A 203 -12.44 -11.34 4.69
CA ILE A 203 -12.80 -10.55 5.87
C ILE A 203 -13.65 -9.37 5.43
N SER A 204 -14.88 -9.28 5.95
CA SER A 204 -15.87 -8.24 5.58
C SER A 204 -15.50 -6.83 6.10
N GLN A 205 -14.26 -6.62 6.55
CA GLN A 205 -13.78 -5.38 7.15
C GLN A 205 -12.99 -4.58 6.12
N PRO A 206 -13.54 -3.51 5.56
CA PRO A 206 -12.77 -2.60 4.76
C PRO A 206 -11.79 -1.81 5.64
N PHE A 207 -10.64 -1.43 5.09
CA PHE A 207 -9.83 -0.38 5.68
C PHE A 207 -9.81 0.83 4.76
N SER A 208 -9.69 2.00 5.38
CA SER A 208 -9.51 3.27 4.69
C SER A 208 -8.20 3.91 5.09
N GLN A 209 -7.63 4.72 4.20
CA GLN A 209 -6.37 5.38 4.45
C GLN A 209 -6.39 6.78 3.84
N VAL A 210 -5.90 7.77 4.59
CA VAL A 210 -5.62 9.11 4.08
C VAL A 210 -4.12 9.29 4.00
N THR A 211 -3.61 9.70 2.85
CA THR A 211 -2.16 9.90 2.63
C THR A 211 -1.91 11.26 2.03
N GLY A 212 -1.00 12.03 2.62
CA GLY A 212 -0.45 13.24 2.04
C GLY A 212 1.01 13.04 1.67
N GLY A 213 1.48 13.70 0.63
CA GLY A 213 2.89 13.58 0.25
C GLY A 213 3.38 14.65 -0.72
N ILE A 214 4.67 14.60 -0.97
CA ILE A 214 5.37 15.43 -1.96
C ILE A 214 6.05 14.50 -2.94
N ALA A 215 5.87 14.74 -4.23
CA ALA A 215 6.59 14.07 -5.29
C ALA A 215 7.41 15.06 -6.12
N ILE A 216 8.68 14.73 -6.32
CA ILE A 216 9.65 15.53 -7.07
C ILE A 216 10.04 14.73 -8.32
N GLY A 217 9.68 15.23 -9.50
CA GLY A 217 10.01 14.60 -10.78
C GLY A 217 9.25 13.30 -11.11
N ILE A 218 8.33 12.87 -10.24
CA ILE A 218 7.31 11.85 -10.54
C ILE A 218 6.10 12.58 -11.11
N ASN A 219 5.50 12.06 -12.18
CA ASN A 219 4.32 12.67 -12.82
C ASN A 219 3.01 12.04 -12.35
#